data_AF-B0G7I8-F1
#
_entry.id   AF-B0G7I8-F1
#
_cell.length_a   1.000
_cell.length_b   1.000
_cell.length_c   1.000
_cell.angle_alpha   90.00
_cell.angle_beta   90.00
_cell.angle_gamma   90.00
#
_symmetry.space_group_name_H-M   'P 1'
#
loop_
_entity.id
_entity.type
_entity.pdbx_description
1 polymer ?
#
loop_
_entity_poly.entity_id
_entity_poly.type
_entity_poly.pdbx_seq_one_letter_code
_entity_poly.pdbx_strand_id
1 'polypeptide(L)' 'MKIQSDFYDLELEQMGIGCEPIRLDSYTQKKMTFFFDPDGLPLELHE' A
#
# COMPACT_ATOMS: atom_id res chain seq x y z
N MET A 1 11.07 -5.46 14.51
CA MET A 1 10.07 -6.52 14.31
C MET A 1 8.93 -5.90 13.53
N LYS A 2 9.04 -5.88 12.19
CA LYS A 2 8.02 -5.31 11.31
C LYS A 2 7.03 -6.45 11.04
N ILE A 3 5.99 -6.47 11.87
CA ILE A 3 4.94 -7.48 11.88
C ILE A 3 3.93 -7.09 10.80
N GLN A 4 3.56 -8.07 9.98
CA GLN A 4 2.50 -8.01 8.95
C GLN A 4 2.85 -7.15 7.74
N SER A 5 3.74 -7.64 6.88
CA SER A 5 3.73 -7.28 5.46
C SER A 5 2.61 -8.10 4.83
N ASP A 6 1.51 -7.44 4.48
CA ASP A 6 0.52 -8.06 3.60
C ASP A 6 1.18 -8.33 2.24
N PHE A 7 0.68 -9.32 1.51
CA PHE A 7 1.26 -9.79 0.24
C PHE A 7 1.53 -8.66 -0.78
N TYR A 8 0.70 -7.61 -0.77
CA TYR A 8 0.79 -6.45 -1.65
C TYR A 8 2.02 -5.56 -1.38
N ASP A 9 2.39 -5.39 -0.10
CA ASP A 9 3.54 -4.56 0.27
C ASP A 9 4.85 -5.21 -0.20
N LEU A 10 4.90 -6.55 -0.18
CA LEU A 10 6.12 -7.29 -0.52
C LEU A 10 6.44 -7.21 -2.03
N GLU A 11 5.43 -7.24 -2.91
CA GLU A 11 5.64 -7.13 -4.35
C GLU A 11 6.10 -5.72 -4.75
N LEU A 12 5.50 -4.69 -4.15
CA LEU A 12 5.86 -3.29 -4.44
C LEU A 12 7.21 -2.90 -3.82
N GLU A 13 7.51 -3.35 -2.60
CA GLU A 13 8.81 -3.12 -1.95
C GLU A 13 9.94 -3.83 -2.72
N GLN A 14 9.69 -5.01 -3.30
CA GLN A 14 10.64 -5.67 -4.21
C GLN A 14 10.88 -4.90 -5.52
N MET A 15 9.91 -4.13 -5.98
CA MET A 15 10.05 -3.23 -7.12
C MET A 15 10.68 -1.88 -6.75
N GLY A 16 11.03 -1.66 -5.47
CA GLY A 16 11.58 -0.39 -4.99
C GLY A 16 10.52 0.71 -4.81
N ILE A 17 9.24 0.35 -4.80
CA ILE A 17 8.11 1.26 -4.64
C ILE A 17 7.75 1.32 -3.15
N GLY A 18 7.98 2.46 -2.52
CA GLY A 18 7.62 2.70 -1.13
C GLY A 18 6.11 2.92 -0.99
N CYS A 19 5.44 2.07 -0.21
CA CYS A 19 4.02 2.20 0.10
C CYS A 19 3.80 2.73 1.52
N GLU A 20 2.73 3.48 1.72
CA GLU A 20 2.24 3.81 3.06
C GLU A 20 1.71 2.56 3.77
N PRO A 21 1.59 2.56 5.11
CA PRO A 21 0.97 1.45 5.83
C PRO A 21 -0.46 1.21 5.36
N ILE A 22 -0.81 -0.06 5.13
CA ILE A 22 -2.18 -0.46 4.77
C ILE A 22 -3.16 0.00 5.86
N ARG A 23 -4.27 0.58 5.41
CA ARG A 23 -5.39 1.04 6.23
C ARG A 23 -6.65 0.28 5.86
N LEU A 24 -7.64 0.32 6.73
CA LEU A 24 -8.99 -0.17 6.42
C LEU A 24 -9.89 1.02 6.13
N ASP A 25 -10.62 0.95 5.03
CA ASP A 25 -11.64 1.94 4.71
C ASP A 25 -12.74 1.95 5.78
N SER A 26 -13.14 3.15 6.21
CA SER A 26 -14.07 3.31 7.33
C SER A 26 -15.51 2.87 7.02
N TYR A 27 -15.87 2.77 5.75
CA TYR A 27 -17.22 2.41 5.32
C TYR A 27 -17.35 0.93 4.95
N THR A 28 -16.32 0.37 4.33
CA THR A 28 -16.32 -0.98 3.76
C THR A 28 -15.44 -1.96 4.51
N GLN A 29 -14.58 -1.49 5.41
CA GLN A 29 -13.55 -2.29 6.11
C GLN A 29 -12.61 -3.03 5.13
N LYS A 30 -12.51 -2.55 3.90
CA LYS A 30 -11.62 -3.10 2.88
C LYS A 30 -10.22 -2.51 3.03
N LYS A 31 -9.22 -3.29 2.62
CA LYS A 31 -7.83 -2.84 2.65
C LYS A 31 -7.60 -1.78 1.59
N MET A 32 -6.88 -0.72 1.99
CA MET A 32 -6.42 0.33 1.09
C MET A 32 -5.00 0.77 1.44
N THR A 33 -4.23 1.18 0.45
CA THR A 33 -2.91 1.81 0.67
C THR A 33 -2.62 2.87 -0.39
N PHE A 34 -1.74 3.80 -0.04
CA PHE A 34 -1.24 4.84 -0.93
C PHE A 34 0.21 4.58 -1.29
N PHE A 35 0.56 4.87 -2.53
CA PHE A 35 1.93 4.84 -3.02
C PHE A 35 2.12 5.94 -4.06
N PHE A 36 3.36 6.19 -4.44
CA PHE A 36 3.70 7.19 -5.44
C PHE A 36 4.28 6.51 -6.67
N ASP A 37 3.89 6.98 -7.85
CA ASP A 37 4.58 6.62 -9.07
C ASP A 37 5.94 7.37 -9.18
N PRO A 38 6.79 7.04 -10.17
CA PRO A 38 8.08 7.72 -10.35
C PRO A 38 7.99 9.23 -10.59
N ASP A 39 6.84 9.73 -11.06
CA ASP A 39 6.58 11.15 -11.28
C ASP A 39 6.05 11.86 -10.02
N GLY A 40 5.84 11.11 -8.93
CA GLY A 40 5.35 11.60 -7.65
C GLY A 40 3.83 11.76 -7.60
N LEU A 41 3.08 11.15 -8.53
CA LEU A 41 1.63 11.13 -8.49
C LEU A 41 1.17 10.16 -7.38
N PRO A 42 0.34 10.61 -6.41
CA PRO A 42 -0.25 9.72 -5.43
C PRO A 42 -1.28 8.81 -6.08
N LEU A 43 -1.07 7.51 -5.95
CA LEU A 43 -1.96 6.45 -6.41
C LEU A 43 -2.48 5.64 -5.22
N GLU A 44 -3.67 5.07 -5.37
CA GLU A 44 -4.37 4.30 -4.34
C GLU A 44 -4.64 2.87 -4.84
N LEU A 45 -4.37 1.87 -4.00
CA LEU A 45 -4.86 0.51 -4.18
C LEU A 45 -5.98 0.25 -3.18
N HIS A 46 -7.08 -0.33 -3.66
CA HIS A 46 -8.26 -0.68 -2.86
C HIS A 46 -8.77 -2.07 -3.26
N GLU A 47 -9.25 -2.85 -2.29
CA GLU A 47 -9.81 -4.21 -2.48
C GLU A 47 -11.28 -4.24 -2.94
#